data_AF-A0A3T0DCP1-F1
#
_entry.id   AF-A0A3T0DCP1-F1
#
_cell.length_a   1.000
_cell.length_b   1.000
_cell.length_c   1.000
_cell.angle_alpha   90.00
_cell.angle_beta   90.00
_cell.angle_gamma   90.00
#
_symmetry.space_group_name_H-M   'P 1'
#
loop_
_entity.id
_entity.type
_entity.pdbx_description
1 polymer ?
#
loop_
_entity_poly.entity_id
_entity_poly.type
_entity_poly.pdbx_seq_one_letter_code
_entity_poly.pdbx_strand_id
1 'polypeptide(L)'
;MQTGLDDSPQNSRNRRGATIARTSAAVFALALMLTGCSGGDDGGGADSAPAASDNTDQGSAQDPSKGTQGSSKDPSTAESMSVEDQIAYGCRLTDKIKNDFPDGQAWKGARLDFGEDRVLSELMSAGSLLGGASPLGDPVNQELQDLGRDLVGAVNTLKRDEFATLVDSTIDTCKDYLSTDSSGVPSTTDTSAKGQIIYGCKLVEKTLKKYPDETSWESAPPKFGQDTALNEIMTAGSLFGGGAGGTNDPVDAGLEETGFELVKGGSQLDYEGLPTTLDQAREGCSDFDV
;
A
#
# COMPACT_ATOMS: atom_id res chain seq x y z
N MET A 1 59.06 9.79 38.93
CA MET A 1 58.16 8.82 39.60
C MET A 1 57.45 8.04 38.51
N GLN A 2 57.76 6.75 38.43
CA GLN A 2 57.07 5.74 37.62
C GLN A 2 55.73 5.40 38.26
N THR A 3 54.72 5.17 37.43
CA THR A 3 53.80 4.01 37.56
C THR A 3 53.34 3.62 36.15
N GLY A 4 53.92 2.54 35.59
CA GLY A 4 53.17 1.60 34.75
C GLY A 4 52.23 0.79 35.65
N LEU A 5 51.38 -0.13 35.22
CA LEU A 5 51.07 -0.84 33.98
C LEU A 5 49.70 -1.47 34.31
N ASP A 6 48.82 -1.69 33.34
CA ASP A 6 48.12 -2.97 33.20
C ASP A 6 47.43 -3.02 31.83
N ASP A 7 48.09 -3.75 30.93
CA ASP A 7 47.51 -4.33 29.74
C ASP A 7 46.66 -5.55 30.15
N SER A 8 45.41 -5.63 29.69
CA SER A 8 44.96 -6.75 28.85
C SER A 8 43.47 -6.66 28.44
N PRO A 9 43.09 -7.32 27.33
CA PRO A 9 42.02 -6.86 26.43
C PRO A 9 40.83 -7.81 26.38
N GLN A 10 39.57 -7.33 26.35
CA GLN A 10 38.45 -8.13 25.86
C GLN A 10 37.31 -7.31 25.22
N ASN A 11 36.87 -7.83 24.07
CA ASN A 11 35.60 -7.65 23.37
C ASN A 11 35.39 -6.40 22.49
N SER A 12 36.04 -6.47 21.34
CA SER A 12 35.44 -6.13 20.05
C SER A 12 34.09 -6.83 19.85
N ARG A 13 32.98 -6.08 19.88
CA ARG A 13 31.79 -6.38 19.07
C ARG A 13 31.19 -5.09 18.51
N ASN A 14 31.42 -4.93 17.21
CA ASN A 14 30.68 -4.16 16.22
C ASN A 14 29.49 -3.34 16.77
N ARG A 15 29.69 -2.04 16.93
CA ARG A 15 28.68 -1.05 16.56
C ARG A 15 29.10 -0.43 15.23
N ARG A 16 28.79 -1.13 14.13
CA ARG A 16 28.69 -0.46 12.84
C ARG A 16 27.32 0.21 12.84
N GLY A 17 27.28 1.48 13.26
CA GLY A 17 26.16 2.34 12.90
C GLY A 17 26.17 2.47 11.38
N ALA A 18 25.13 1.96 10.73
CA ALA A 18 24.89 2.23 9.32
C ALA A 18 24.64 3.73 9.20
N THR A 19 25.67 4.44 8.72
CA THR A 19 25.51 5.81 8.24
C THR A 19 24.81 5.67 6.90
N ILE A 20 23.48 5.84 6.87
CA ILE A 20 22.71 5.89 5.62
C ILE A 20 23.31 7.01 4.78
N ALA A 21 23.88 6.64 3.63
CA ALA A 21 24.39 7.60 2.66
C ALA A 21 23.20 8.39 2.10
N ARG A 22 23.05 9.61 2.62
CA ARG A 22 22.06 10.61 2.18
C ARG A 22 22.33 10.95 0.72
N THR A 23 21.60 10.30 -0.19
CA THR A 23 21.64 10.62 -1.62
C THR A 23 20.40 11.43 -1.96
N SER A 24 20.61 12.75 -1.99
CA SER A 24 19.84 13.86 -2.55
C SER A 24 18.45 13.59 -3.15
N ALA A 25 17.43 14.13 -2.49
CA ALA A 25 16.08 14.35 -3.00
C ALA A 25 16.06 15.35 -4.17
N ALA A 26 15.89 14.87 -5.40
CA ALA A 26 15.51 15.70 -6.56
C ALA A 26 14.92 14.90 -7.75
N VAL A 27 14.45 13.66 -7.56
CA VAL A 27 14.00 12.80 -8.71
C VAL A 27 12.47 12.66 -8.82
N PHE A 28 11.69 13.03 -7.81
CA PHE A 28 10.29 12.60 -7.69
C PHE A 28 9.22 13.44 -8.43
N ALA A 29 9.60 14.43 -9.24
CA ALA A 29 8.63 15.30 -9.91
C ALA A 29 8.36 14.98 -11.40
N LEU A 30 9.09 14.05 -12.03
CA LEU A 30 9.10 13.97 -13.50
C LEU A 30 8.15 12.92 -14.11
N ALA A 31 7.67 11.93 -13.36
CA ALA A 31 6.81 10.87 -13.92
C ALA A 31 5.31 11.22 -14.00
N LEU A 32 4.82 12.17 -13.18
CA LEU A 32 3.39 12.50 -13.08
C LEU A 32 2.91 13.63 -14.02
N MET A 33 3.81 14.31 -14.75
CA MET A 33 3.43 15.45 -15.61
C MET A 33 3.15 15.11 -17.08
N LEU A 34 3.25 13.85 -17.52
CA LEU A 34 3.23 13.51 -18.95
C LEU A 34 1.88 13.06 -19.55
N THR A 35 0.75 13.14 -18.82
CA THR A 35 -0.58 12.79 -19.39
C THR A 35 -1.59 13.95 -19.42
N GLY A 36 -1.12 15.19 -19.34
CA GLY A 36 -1.93 16.37 -19.63
C GLY A 36 -1.74 16.86 -21.07
N CYS A 37 -2.42 16.23 -22.05
CA CYS A 37 -2.92 16.82 -23.31
C CYS A 37 -3.09 15.75 -24.41
N SER A 38 -4.33 15.38 -24.72
CA SER A 38 -4.82 15.39 -26.10
C SER A 38 -6.34 15.24 -26.10
N GLY A 39 -7.03 16.32 -26.47
CA GLY A 39 -8.44 16.29 -26.86
C GLY A 39 -8.58 15.94 -28.33
N GLY A 40 -9.78 15.50 -28.72
CA GLY A 40 -10.17 15.31 -30.11
C GLY A 40 -11.45 14.50 -30.24
N ASP A 41 -12.57 15.22 -30.31
CA ASP A 41 -13.86 14.75 -30.85
C ASP A 41 -13.69 14.02 -32.18
N ASP A 42 -14.48 12.97 -32.41
CA ASP A 42 -15.27 12.82 -33.64
C ASP A 42 -16.37 11.75 -33.45
N GLY A 43 -17.59 12.15 -33.78
CA GLY A 43 -18.82 11.38 -33.58
C GLY A 43 -19.25 10.48 -34.74
N GLY A 44 -20.42 9.87 -34.55
CA GLY A 44 -21.16 9.03 -35.50
C GLY A 44 -21.34 7.61 -34.94
N GLY A 45 -22.49 7.15 -34.46
CA GLY A 45 -23.84 7.36 -34.96
C GLY A 45 -24.19 6.22 -35.94
N ALA A 46 -24.76 5.12 -35.44
CA ALA A 46 -25.69 4.26 -36.18
C ALA A 46 -26.34 3.21 -35.28
N ASP A 47 -27.67 3.19 -35.34
CA ASP A 47 -28.63 2.29 -34.72
C ASP A 47 -28.49 0.81 -35.10
N SER A 48 -28.92 -0.08 -34.19
CA SER A 48 -30.01 -1.07 -34.40
C SER A 48 -29.81 -2.32 -33.54
N ALA A 49 -30.78 -2.60 -32.66
CA ALA A 49 -31.04 -3.91 -32.05
C ALA A 49 -32.06 -4.69 -32.92
N PRO A 50 -32.63 -5.87 -32.53
CA PRO A 50 -32.18 -6.96 -31.64
C PRO A 50 -32.42 -8.39 -32.22
N ALA A 51 -32.17 -9.41 -31.37
CA ALA A 51 -32.99 -10.62 -31.13
C ALA A 51 -32.54 -12.00 -31.66
N ALA A 52 -32.45 -12.95 -30.71
CA ALA A 52 -32.98 -14.34 -30.68
C ALA A 52 -32.08 -15.15 -29.71
N SER A 53 -32.47 -15.46 -28.47
CA SER A 53 -33.44 -16.50 -28.06
C SER A 53 -33.09 -17.89 -28.59
N ASP A 54 -32.54 -18.75 -27.72
CA ASP A 54 -33.02 -20.13 -27.64
C ASP A 54 -32.85 -20.70 -26.22
N ASN A 55 -33.99 -21.15 -25.68
CA ASN A 55 -34.12 -21.89 -24.44
C ASN A 55 -33.85 -23.36 -24.72
N THR A 56 -33.19 -24.07 -23.81
CA THR A 56 -33.59 -25.46 -23.55
C THR A 56 -33.46 -25.77 -22.07
N ASP A 57 -34.64 -26.02 -21.51
CA ASP A 57 -34.95 -26.40 -20.14
C ASP A 57 -34.97 -27.93 -20.07
N GLN A 58 -34.22 -28.53 -19.13
CA GLN A 58 -34.48 -29.88 -18.62
C GLN A 58 -34.01 -29.96 -17.16
N GLY A 59 -34.95 -29.72 -16.24
CA GLY A 59 -34.82 -30.10 -14.84
C GLY A 59 -35.06 -31.60 -14.61
N SER A 60 -34.49 -32.13 -13.53
CA SER A 60 -35.02 -33.30 -12.81
C SER A 60 -34.45 -33.39 -11.39
N ALA A 61 -35.35 -33.12 -10.43
CA ALA A 61 -35.57 -33.70 -9.10
C ALA A 61 -34.39 -34.11 -8.16
N GLN A 62 -34.47 -33.57 -6.94
CA GLN A 62 -33.82 -34.04 -5.70
C GLN A 62 -34.49 -35.33 -5.16
N ASP A 63 -33.72 -36.16 -4.43
CA ASP A 63 -34.19 -36.89 -3.23
C ASP A 63 -32.99 -37.13 -2.26
N PRO A 64 -33.19 -37.15 -0.92
CA PRO A 64 -32.15 -36.89 0.08
C PRO A 64 -31.64 -38.14 0.82
N SER A 65 -30.59 -37.91 1.62
CA SER A 65 -30.10 -38.72 2.75
C SER A 65 -29.01 -39.76 2.47
N LYS A 66 -27.76 -39.41 2.82
CA LYS A 66 -26.89 -40.24 3.69
C LYS A 66 -25.64 -39.47 4.15
N GLY A 67 -25.43 -39.46 5.47
CA GLY A 67 -24.12 -39.74 6.05
C GLY A 67 -23.20 -38.54 6.35
N THR A 68 -23.26 -38.11 7.59
CA THR A 68 -22.29 -37.31 8.34
C THR A 68 -20.83 -37.71 8.05
N GLN A 69 -20.01 -36.75 7.62
CA GLN A 69 -18.58 -36.70 7.95
C GLN A 69 -18.21 -35.23 8.18
N GLY A 70 -17.53 -35.00 9.30
CA GLY A 70 -17.47 -33.71 9.99
C GLY A 70 -17.04 -32.55 9.11
N SER A 71 -17.69 -31.41 9.32
CA SER A 71 -17.17 -30.11 8.94
C SER A 71 -15.78 -29.97 9.52
N SER A 72 -14.78 -30.26 8.69
CA SER A 72 -13.48 -29.62 8.79
C SER A 72 -13.75 -28.13 8.95
N LYS A 73 -13.17 -27.52 9.99
CA LYS A 73 -13.07 -26.07 10.06
C LYS A 73 -12.46 -25.60 8.75
N ASP A 74 -13.25 -25.00 7.88
CA ASP A 74 -12.73 -24.27 6.74
C ASP A 74 -11.83 -23.15 7.29
N PRO A 75 -10.56 -23.06 6.87
CA PRO A 75 -9.74 -21.89 7.12
C PRO A 75 -10.17 -20.80 6.13
N SER A 76 -11.40 -20.30 6.28
CA SER A 76 -12.00 -19.27 5.43
C SER A 76 -12.08 -17.93 6.16
N THR A 77 -11.02 -17.55 6.86
CA THR A 77 -10.83 -16.18 7.38
C THR A 77 -9.57 -15.54 6.81
N ALA A 78 -9.13 -15.98 5.63
CA ALA A 78 -8.19 -15.16 4.86
C ALA A 78 -8.96 -13.89 4.47
N GLU A 79 -8.63 -12.76 5.08
CA GLU A 79 -9.08 -11.45 4.59
C GLU A 79 -8.86 -11.44 3.08
N SER A 80 -9.94 -11.23 2.32
CA SER A 80 -9.78 -10.95 0.90
C SER A 80 -8.92 -9.68 0.78
N MET A 81 -7.97 -9.70 -0.15
CA MET A 81 -7.15 -8.54 -0.49
C MET A 81 -7.71 -7.88 -1.75
N SER A 82 -9.05 -7.82 -1.85
CA SER A 82 -9.73 -7.21 -2.99
C SER A 82 -9.46 -5.71 -3.02
N VAL A 83 -9.84 -5.05 -4.11
CA VAL A 83 -9.74 -3.57 -4.20
C VAL A 83 -10.63 -2.91 -3.15
N GLU A 84 -11.82 -3.47 -2.89
CA GLU A 84 -12.73 -2.96 -1.86
C GLU A 84 -12.14 -3.11 -0.45
N ASP A 85 -11.43 -4.21 -0.18
CA ASP A 85 -10.74 -4.41 1.10
C ASP A 85 -9.58 -3.42 1.30
N GLN A 86 -8.83 -3.12 0.23
CA GLN A 86 -7.78 -2.11 0.25
C GLN A 86 -8.35 -0.72 0.55
N ILE A 87 -9.47 -0.36 -0.09
CA ILE A 87 -10.16 0.91 0.17
C ILE A 87 -10.67 0.96 1.61
N ALA A 88 -11.29 -0.12 2.09
CA ALA A 88 -11.77 -0.20 3.45
C ALA A 88 -10.63 -0.05 4.47
N TYR A 89 -9.48 -0.66 4.21
CA TYR A 89 -8.26 -0.47 5.01
C TYR A 89 -7.77 0.98 4.94
N GLY A 90 -7.69 1.58 3.76
CA GLY A 90 -7.27 2.97 3.55
C GLY A 90 -8.16 3.98 4.29
N CYS A 91 -9.46 3.78 4.26
CA CYS A 91 -10.43 4.57 5.01
C CYS A 91 -10.20 4.50 6.53
N ARG A 92 -10.02 3.30 7.08
CA ARG A 92 -9.74 3.10 8.50
C ARG A 92 -8.38 3.65 8.92
N LEU A 93 -7.37 3.54 8.07
CA LEU A 93 -6.07 4.13 8.30
C LEU A 93 -6.16 5.67 8.32
N THR A 94 -6.98 6.25 7.45
CA THR A 94 -7.23 7.71 7.43
C THR A 94 -7.92 8.19 8.71
N ASP A 95 -8.94 7.46 9.21
CA ASP A 95 -9.58 7.76 10.49
C ASP A 95 -8.61 7.64 11.67
N LYS A 96 -7.78 6.59 11.70
CA LYS A 96 -6.71 6.45 12.69
C LYS A 96 -5.76 7.65 12.66
N ILE A 97 -5.33 8.09 11.48
CA ILE A 97 -4.44 9.25 11.32
C ILE A 97 -5.09 10.51 11.92
N LYS A 98 -6.39 10.74 11.69
CA LYS A 98 -7.10 11.86 12.33
C LYS A 98 -7.09 11.78 13.86
N ASN A 99 -7.26 10.58 14.41
CA ASN A 99 -7.32 10.34 15.85
C ASN A 99 -5.93 10.44 16.52
N ASP A 100 -4.88 9.96 15.86
CA ASP A 100 -3.50 10.00 16.37
C ASP A 100 -2.87 11.40 16.24
N PHE A 101 -3.33 12.21 15.27
CA PHE A 101 -2.79 13.55 14.97
C PHE A 101 -3.88 14.64 14.93
N PRO A 102 -4.65 14.85 16.02
CA PRO A 102 -5.85 15.71 16.00
C PRO A 102 -5.55 17.22 15.84
N ASP A 103 -4.33 17.66 16.19
CA ASP A 103 -3.97 19.08 16.21
C ASP A 103 -3.37 19.56 14.89
N GLY A 104 -3.89 20.68 14.37
CA GLY A 104 -3.37 21.42 13.21
C GLY A 104 -1.84 21.66 13.21
N GLN A 105 -1.24 21.70 14.39
CA GLN A 105 0.20 21.87 14.60
C GLN A 105 1.01 20.59 14.32
N ALA A 106 0.45 19.39 14.50
CA ALA A 106 1.11 18.13 14.15
C ALA A 106 1.38 18.07 12.63
N TRP A 107 0.43 18.58 11.83
CA TRP A 107 0.58 18.68 10.37
C TRP A 107 1.58 19.77 9.96
N LYS A 108 1.56 20.91 10.68
CA LYS A 108 2.29 22.15 10.35
C LYS A 108 3.65 22.30 11.06
N GLY A 109 4.03 21.34 11.90
CA GLY A 109 5.26 21.34 12.69
C GLY A 109 6.52 21.40 11.82
N ALA A 110 7.53 22.14 12.29
CA ALA A 110 8.70 22.51 11.49
C ALA A 110 9.87 21.52 11.61
N ARG A 111 10.53 21.35 10.45
CA ARG A 111 11.83 20.72 10.14
C ARG A 111 11.82 19.19 10.08
N LEU A 112 11.97 18.71 8.84
CA LEU A 112 12.43 17.38 8.50
C LEU A 112 13.92 17.28 8.91
N ASP A 113 14.24 16.52 9.96
CA ASP A 113 15.16 15.45 9.64
C ASP A 113 14.34 14.35 8.94
N PHE A 114 14.83 13.87 7.80
CA PHE A 114 14.19 12.73 7.12
C PHE A 114 14.19 11.55 8.11
N GLY A 115 13.03 10.90 8.27
CA GLY A 115 12.79 9.94 9.36
C GLY A 115 11.86 10.46 10.46
N GLU A 116 11.60 11.76 10.58
CA GLU A 116 10.96 12.26 11.81
C GLU A 116 9.43 12.28 11.83
N ASP A 117 8.76 12.06 10.69
CA ASP A 117 7.34 12.38 10.59
C ASP A 117 6.48 11.18 10.16
N ARG A 118 6.17 10.33 11.14
CA ARG A 118 5.27 9.19 11.02
C ARG A 118 3.95 9.54 10.31
N VAL A 119 3.46 10.77 10.48
CA VAL A 119 2.22 11.21 9.81
C VAL A 119 2.36 11.17 8.28
N LEU A 120 3.54 11.49 7.74
CA LEU A 120 3.76 11.50 6.29
C LEU A 120 3.73 10.08 5.73
N SER A 121 4.36 9.12 6.42
CA SER A 121 4.32 7.72 5.98
C SER A 121 2.91 7.16 6.10
N GLU A 122 2.18 7.45 7.18
CA GLU A 122 0.79 6.98 7.32
C GLU A 122 -0.13 7.62 6.27
N LEU A 123 0.02 8.92 5.96
CA LEU A 123 -0.71 9.59 4.87
C LEU A 123 -0.38 9.00 3.50
N MET A 124 0.90 8.70 3.24
CA MET A 124 1.32 8.04 1.99
C MET A 124 0.69 6.66 1.88
N SER A 125 0.69 5.87 2.96
CA SER A 125 0.03 4.56 3.00
C SER A 125 -1.47 4.65 2.75
N ALA A 126 -2.16 5.56 3.44
CA ALA A 126 -3.60 5.76 3.28
C ALA A 126 -3.95 6.19 1.86
N GLY A 127 -3.24 7.19 1.32
CA GLY A 127 -3.45 7.66 -0.05
C GLY A 127 -3.16 6.57 -1.09
N SER A 128 -2.11 5.76 -0.89
CA SER A 128 -1.77 4.64 -1.78
C SER A 128 -2.83 3.54 -1.76
N LEU A 129 -3.36 3.17 -0.59
CA LEU A 129 -4.47 2.21 -0.44
C LEU A 129 -5.74 2.66 -1.17
N LEU A 130 -5.92 3.97 -1.32
CA LEU A 130 -7.02 4.57 -2.06
C LEU A 130 -6.72 4.76 -3.56
N GLY A 131 -5.57 4.30 -4.06
CA GLY A 131 -5.20 4.42 -5.48
C GLY A 131 -4.44 5.70 -5.84
N GLY A 132 -3.89 6.39 -4.84
CA GLY A 132 -3.14 7.62 -5.01
C GLY A 132 -1.77 7.45 -5.65
N ALA A 133 -1.14 6.28 -5.46
CA ALA A 133 0.18 5.99 -6.00
C ALA A 133 0.09 5.46 -7.45
N SER A 134 -0.86 4.57 -7.72
CA SER A 134 -1.29 4.19 -9.06
C SER A 134 -2.79 3.87 -9.03
N PRO A 135 -3.55 4.14 -10.11
CA PRO A 135 -4.97 3.84 -10.13
C PRO A 135 -5.26 2.37 -9.83
N LEU A 136 -6.34 2.12 -9.08
CA LEU A 136 -6.79 0.77 -8.70
C LEU A 136 -7.59 0.06 -9.80
N GLY A 137 -7.84 0.74 -10.93
CA GLY A 137 -8.64 0.26 -12.05
C GLY A 137 -10.13 0.59 -11.92
N ASP A 138 -10.96 -0.07 -12.73
CA ASP A 138 -12.43 -0.03 -12.70
C ASP A 138 -12.99 -1.38 -12.23
N PRO A 139 -14.16 -1.45 -11.56
CA PRO A 139 -15.00 -0.33 -11.11
C PRO A 139 -14.64 0.08 -9.67
N VAL A 140 -14.14 1.28 -9.47
CA VAL A 140 -13.71 1.76 -8.15
C VAL A 140 -14.28 3.15 -7.89
N ASN A 141 -14.52 3.52 -6.63
CA ASN A 141 -15.04 4.86 -6.30
C ASN A 141 -14.03 5.94 -6.73
N GLN A 142 -14.35 6.67 -7.80
CA GLN A 142 -13.45 7.67 -8.38
C GLN A 142 -13.16 8.82 -7.41
N GLU A 143 -14.13 9.22 -6.59
CA GLU A 143 -13.94 10.30 -5.61
C GLU A 143 -12.90 9.92 -4.56
N LEU A 144 -12.92 8.66 -4.08
CA LEU A 144 -11.89 8.16 -3.16
C LEU A 144 -10.52 8.04 -3.83
N GLN A 145 -10.47 7.64 -5.10
CA GLN A 145 -9.21 7.62 -5.84
C GLN A 145 -8.63 9.02 -6.04
N ASP A 146 -9.48 10.01 -6.32
CA ASP A 146 -9.06 11.40 -6.47
C ASP A 146 -8.49 11.93 -5.15
N LEU A 147 -9.17 11.68 -4.03
CA LEU A 147 -8.68 12.02 -2.68
C LEU A 147 -7.39 11.28 -2.32
N GLY A 148 -7.27 10.01 -2.70
CA GLY A 148 -6.03 9.24 -2.55
C GLY A 148 -4.86 9.87 -3.28
N ARG A 149 -5.07 10.32 -4.53
CA ARG A 149 -4.05 11.04 -5.32
C ARG A 149 -3.69 12.39 -4.70
N ASP A 150 -4.68 13.12 -4.18
CA ASP A 150 -4.45 14.40 -3.51
C ASP A 150 -3.64 14.21 -2.21
N LEU A 151 -3.92 13.17 -1.42
CA LEU A 151 -3.13 12.81 -0.24
C LEU A 151 -1.67 12.49 -0.59
N VAL A 152 -1.45 11.58 -1.55
CA VAL A 152 -0.09 11.22 -2.01
C VAL A 152 0.63 12.44 -2.60
N GLY A 153 -0.07 13.24 -3.40
CA GLY A 153 0.44 14.47 -3.99
C GLY A 153 0.84 15.50 -2.94
N ALA A 154 0.01 15.71 -1.92
CA ALA A 154 0.30 16.62 -0.81
C ALA A 154 1.51 16.14 0.00
N VAL A 155 1.67 14.84 0.26
CA VAL A 155 2.85 14.29 0.93
C VAL A 155 4.10 14.54 0.10
N ASN A 156 4.08 14.20 -1.18
CA ASN A 156 5.21 14.38 -2.10
C ASN A 156 5.63 15.85 -2.30
N THR A 157 4.67 16.77 -2.17
CA THR A 157 4.91 18.22 -2.31
C THR A 157 4.98 18.95 -0.98
N LEU A 158 4.89 18.23 0.14
CA LEU A 158 4.91 18.76 1.51
C LEU A 158 3.89 19.89 1.75
N LYS A 159 2.70 19.79 1.15
CA LYS A 159 1.57 20.73 1.33
C LYS A 159 0.86 20.47 2.67
N ARG A 160 1.59 20.69 3.76
CA ARG A 160 1.19 20.39 5.14
C ARG A 160 -0.09 21.10 5.60
N ASP A 161 -0.39 22.24 5.00
CA ASP A 161 -1.61 23.00 5.26
C ASP A 161 -2.86 22.36 4.65
N GLU A 162 -2.71 21.49 3.65
CA GLU A 162 -3.83 20.76 3.01
C GLU A 162 -4.17 19.45 3.73
N PHE A 163 -3.24 18.85 4.50
CA PHE A 163 -3.42 17.51 5.10
C PHE A 163 -4.70 17.35 5.92
N ALA A 164 -4.98 18.27 6.83
CA ALA A 164 -6.17 18.16 7.68
C ALA A 164 -7.47 18.17 6.86
N THR A 165 -7.55 19.03 5.84
CA THR A 165 -8.71 19.12 4.95
C THR A 165 -8.87 17.86 4.10
N LEU A 166 -7.76 17.31 3.58
CA LEU A 166 -7.78 16.08 2.78
C LEU A 166 -8.17 14.86 3.62
N VAL A 167 -7.66 14.75 4.85
CA VAL A 167 -8.04 13.69 5.80
C VAL A 167 -9.53 13.78 6.12
N ASP A 168 -10.04 14.95 6.47
CA ASP A 168 -11.47 15.14 6.79
C ASP A 168 -12.37 14.80 5.59
N SER A 169 -11.99 15.26 4.39
CA SER A 169 -12.74 14.98 3.15
C SER A 169 -12.73 13.47 2.84
N THR A 170 -11.60 12.80 3.02
CA THR A 170 -11.48 11.35 2.82
C THR A 170 -12.38 10.57 3.78
N ILE A 171 -12.39 10.93 5.06
CA ILE A 171 -13.26 10.30 6.07
C ILE A 171 -14.74 10.48 5.70
N ASP A 172 -15.15 11.69 5.30
CA ASP A 172 -16.53 11.98 4.89
C ASP A 172 -16.96 11.14 3.67
N THR A 173 -16.06 10.93 2.71
CA THR A 173 -16.34 10.10 1.52
C THR A 173 -16.32 8.60 1.84
N CYS A 174 -15.52 8.16 2.82
CA CYS A 174 -15.37 6.75 3.20
C CYS A 174 -16.66 6.10 3.75
N LYS A 175 -17.57 6.87 4.36
CA LYS A 175 -18.91 6.41 4.79
C LYS A 175 -18.87 5.03 5.48
N ASP A 176 -19.56 4.03 4.90
CA ASP A 176 -19.77 2.70 5.49
C ASP A 176 -18.44 1.95 5.75
N TYR A 177 -17.39 2.21 4.94
CA TYR A 177 -16.07 1.59 5.11
C TYR A 177 -15.39 1.90 6.45
N LEU A 178 -15.83 2.93 7.17
CA LEU A 178 -15.35 3.25 8.52
C LEU A 178 -15.88 2.29 9.58
N SER A 179 -17.06 1.71 9.36
CA SER A 179 -17.76 0.88 10.35
C SER A 179 -17.82 -0.59 9.97
N THR A 180 -17.79 -0.89 8.67
CA THR A 180 -17.88 -2.25 8.14
C THR A 180 -16.71 -2.58 7.20
N ASP A 181 -16.40 -3.86 7.06
CA ASP A 181 -15.55 -4.33 5.97
C ASP A 181 -16.29 -4.34 4.61
N SER A 182 -15.63 -4.80 3.55
CA SER A 182 -16.21 -4.90 2.21
C SER A 182 -17.43 -5.82 2.14
N SER A 183 -17.57 -6.76 3.08
CA SER A 183 -18.70 -7.69 3.18
C SER A 183 -19.87 -7.14 4.00
N GLY A 184 -19.72 -5.93 4.58
CA GLY A 184 -20.77 -5.25 5.35
C GLY A 184 -20.91 -5.72 6.80
N VAL A 185 -19.92 -6.45 7.35
CA VAL A 185 -19.87 -6.79 8.79
C VAL A 185 -18.95 -5.85 9.55
N PRO A 186 -19.10 -5.70 10.88
CA PRO A 186 -18.21 -4.83 11.67
C PRO A 186 -16.75 -5.18 11.42
N SER A 187 -15.96 -4.17 11.05
CA SER A 187 -14.57 -4.40 10.69
C SER A 187 -13.73 -4.85 11.88
N THR A 188 -12.88 -5.85 11.66
CA THR A 188 -11.82 -6.28 12.60
C THR A 188 -10.42 -5.91 12.12
N THR A 189 -10.31 -4.98 11.16
CA THR A 189 -9.03 -4.61 10.55
C THR A 189 -8.10 -3.99 11.59
N ASP A 190 -6.90 -4.55 11.68
CA ASP A 190 -5.84 -4.03 12.54
C ASP A 190 -5.02 -2.96 11.78
N THR A 191 -5.23 -1.69 12.14
CA THR A 191 -4.46 -0.55 11.62
C THR A 191 -3.32 -0.13 12.56
N SER A 192 -3.01 -0.91 13.59
CA SER A 192 -1.80 -0.71 14.40
C SER A 192 -0.54 -0.80 13.54
N ALA A 193 0.60 -0.29 14.04
CA ALA A 193 1.85 -0.33 13.27
C ALA A 193 2.26 -1.77 12.89
N LYS A 194 2.00 -2.76 13.76
CA LYS A 194 2.21 -4.18 13.43
C LYS A 194 1.18 -4.69 12.41
N GLY A 195 -0.09 -4.31 12.56
CA GLY A 195 -1.15 -4.65 11.61
C GLY A 195 -0.87 -4.11 10.20
N GLN A 196 -0.31 -2.91 10.09
CA GLN A 196 0.14 -2.31 8.83
C GLN A 196 1.25 -3.12 8.17
N ILE A 197 2.27 -3.58 8.93
CA ILE A 197 3.30 -4.48 8.40
C ILE A 197 2.68 -5.78 7.90
N ILE A 198 1.83 -6.43 8.69
CA ILE A 198 1.18 -7.68 8.27
C ILE A 198 0.38 -7.48 6.98
N TYR A 199 -0.35 -6.36 6.85
CA TYR A 199 -1.08 -6.04 5.63
C TYR A 199 -0.15 -5.78 4.44
N GLY A 200 0.95 -5.04 4.65
CA GLY A 200 1.99 -4.84 3.65
C GLY A 200 2.61 -6.16 3.17
N CYS A 201 2.88 -7.10 4.07
CA CYS A 201 3.38 -8.43 3.74
C CYS A 201 2.38 -9.23 2.89
N LYS A 202 1.07 -9.14 3.18
CA LYS A 202 0.03 -9.74 2.33
C LYS A 202 0.01 -9.14 0.92
N LEU A 203 0.26 -7.83 0.77
CA LEU A 203 0.36 -7.17 -0.54
C LEU A 203 1.62 -7.63 -1.31
N VAL A 204 2.75 -7.79 -0.63
CA VAL A 204 3.98 -8.35 -1.22
C VAL A 204 3.71 -9.76 -1.74
N GLU A 205 3.13 -10.64 -0.92
CA GLU A 205 2.77 -12.00 -1.32
C GLU A 205 1.77 -12.03 -2.48
N LYS A 206 0.77 -11.15 -2.46
CA LYS A 206 -0.18 -10.99 -3.56
C LYS A 206 0.52 -10.60 -4.87
N THR A 207 1.44 -9.64 -4.79
CA THR A 207 2.21 -9.17 -5.95
C THR A 207 3.11 -10.29 -6.49
N LEU A 208 3.85 -10.99 -5.63
CA LEU A 208 4.72 -12.10 -6.01
C LEU A 208 3.95 -13.30 -6.57
N LYS A 209 2.70 -13.56 -6.16
CA LYS A 209 1.86 -14.59 -6.81
C LYS A 209 1.55 -14.25 -8.27
N LYS A 210 1.42 -12.96 -8.59
CA LYS A 210 1.15 -12.49 -9.95
C LYS A 210 2.44 -12.33 -10.77
N TYR A 211 3.50 -11.89 -10.11
CA TYR A 211 4.81 -11.60 -10.68
C TYR A 211 5.92 -12.31 -9.89
N PRO A 212 6.06 -13.64 -10.03
CA PRO A 212 6.91 -14.45 -9.16
C PRO A 212 8.41 -14.29 -9.40
N ASP A 213 8.83 -13.82 -10.57
CA ASP A 213 10.23 -13.75 -10.98
C ASP A 213 10.47 -12.68 -12.03
N GLU A 214 11.73 -12.32 -12.27
CA GLU A 214 12.17 -11.35 -13.29
C GLU A 214 11.56 -11.61 -14.67
N THR A 215 11.43 -12.87 -15.09
CA THR A 215 10.85 -13.23 -16.39
C THR A 215 9.38 -12.82 -16.49
N SER A 216 8.61 -12.96 -15.41
CA SER A 216 7.21 -12.51 -15.36
C SER A 216 7.08 -10.98 -15.49
N TRP A 217 8.03 -10.23 -14.91
CA TRP A 217 8.09 -8.77 -15.00
C TRP A 217 8.47 -8.29 -16.40
N GLU A 218 9.43 -8.94 -17.06
CA GLU A 218 9.87 -8.59 -18.42
C GLU A 218 8.84 -8.94 -19.49
N SER A 219 8.21 -10.11 -19.37
CA SER A 219 7.30 -10.64 -20.41
C SER A 219 5.94 -9.94 -20.44
N ALA A 220 5.47 -9.46 -19.30
CA ALA A 220 4.17 -8.81 -19.16
C ALA A 220 4.21 -7.70 -18.08
N PRO A 221 5.01 -6.64 -18.27
CA PRO A 221 5.21 -5.62 -17.26
C PRO A 221 3.86 -5.00 -16.83
N PRO A 222 3.67 -4.69 -15.53
CA PRO A 222 2.44 -4.09 -15.06
C PRO A 222 2.16 -2.78 -15.78
N LYS A 223 0.98 -2.69 -16.37
CA LYS A 223 0.54 -1.48 -17.08
C LYS A 223 -0.04 -0.49 -16.08
N PHE A 224 0.51 0.71 -16.05
CA PHE A 224 0.02 1.81 -15.22
C PHE A 224 -1.49 2.04 -15.44
N GLY A 225 -2.25 2.07 -14.34
CA GLY A 225 -3.71 2.26 -14.34
C GLY A 225 -4.56 1.10 -14.85
N GLN A 226 -3.94 -0.01 -15.29
CA GLN A 226 -4.64 -1.25 -15.67
C GLN A 226 -4.28 -2.41 -14.74
N ASP A 227 -3.14 -2.31 -14.08
CA ASP A 227 -2.62 -3.29 -13.14
C ASP A 227 -2.45 -2.67 -11.75
N THR A 228 -2.95 -3.35 -10.73
CA THR A 228 -2.82 -2.90 -9.33
C THR A 228 -1.43 -3.15 -8.76
N ALA A 229 -0.58 -3.97 -9.37
CA ALA A 229 0.71 -4.36 -8.80
C ALA A 229 1.60 -3.17 -8.44
N LEU A 230 1.64 -2.12 -9.28
CA LEU A 230 2.39 -0.90 -8.96
C LEU A 230 1.84 -0.20 -7.70
N ASN A 231 0.52 -0.11 -7.59
CA ASN A 231 -0.11 0.46 -6.40
C ASN A 231 0.16 -0.40 -5.16
N GLU A 232 0.04 -1.72 -5.29
CA GLU A 232 0.26 -2.69 -4.21
C GLU A 232 1.70 -2.64 -3.68
N ILE A 233 2.70 -2.53 -4.56
CA ILE A 233 4.12 -2.36 -4.20
C ILE A 233 4.35 -1.08 -3.42
N MET A 234 3.90 0.06 -3.96
CA MET A 234 4.11 1.35 -3.32
C MET A 234 3.34 1.44 -2.00
N THR A 235 2.16 0.82 -1.93
CA THR A 235 1.37 0.69 -0.71
C THR A 235 2.10 -0.15 0.33
N ALA A 236 2.60 -1.33 -0.03
CA ALA A 236 3.34 -2.20 0.88
C ALA A 236 4.58 -1.47 1.44
N GLY A 237 5.36 -0.84 0.57
CA GLY A 237 6.54 -0.08 1.00
C GLY A 237 6.20 1.10 1.91
N SER A 238 5.07 1.77 1.68
CA SER A 238 4.58 2.83 2.56
C SER A 238 4.13 2.30 3.92
N LEU A 239 3.44 1.15 3.96
CA LEU A 239 3.00 0.48 5.19
C LEU A 239 4.17 -0.03 6.05
N PHE A 240 5.32 -0.32 5.43
CA PHE A 240 6.56 -0.63 6.15
C PHE A 240 7.28 0.61 6.70
N GLY A 241 6.79 1.83 6.41
CA GLY A 241 7.40 3.09 6.85
C GLY A 241 8.19 3.84 5.77
N GLY A 242 8.31 3.29 4.56
CA GLY A 242 9.15 3.84 3.49
C GLY A 242 8.55 5.03 2.73
N GLY A 243 7.26 5.29 2.88
CA GLY A 243 6.46 6.18 2.02
C GLY A 243 6.86 7.66 2.05
N ALA A 244 7.60 8.10 3.07
CA ALA A 244 8.04 9.49 3.24
C ALA A 244 9.50 9.64 3.69
N GLY A 245 10.34 8.63 3.39
CA GLY A 245 11.75 8.65 3.76
C GLY A 245 12.06 8.11 5.16
N GLY A 246 11.17 7.27 5.71
CA GLY A 246 11.35 6.56 6.98
C GLY A 246 10.68 7.22 8.19
N THR A 247 10.76 6.52 9.32
CA THR A 247 10.23 6.87 10.63
C THR A 247 11.33 6.75 11.70
N ASN A 248 11.21 7.48 12.81
CA ASN A 248 12.23 7.51 13.87
C ASN A 248 12.15 6.31 14.80
N ASP A 249 11.03 5.60 14.78
CA ASP A 249 10.73 4.47 15.65
C ASP A 249 10.08 3.37 14.80
N PRO A 250 10.83 2.80 13.83
CA PRO A 250 10.29 1.76 12.98
C PRO A 250 10.03 0.51 13.81
N VAL A 251 8.91 -0.15 13.53
CA VAL A 251 8.62 -1.47 14.12
C VAL A 251 9.67 -2.49 13.68
N ASP A 252 10.14 -2.38 12.44
CA ASP A 252 11.29 -3.12 11.91
C ASP A 252 12.09 -2.25 10.94
N ALA A 253 13.35 -1.98 11.26
CA ALA A 253 14.21 -1.10 10.47
C ALA A 253 14.64 -1.70 9.12
N GLY A 254 14.75 -3.02 9.02
CA GLY A 254 15.12 -3.69 7.77
C GLY A 254 13.96 -3.68 6.77
N LEU A 255 12.74 -3.91 7.25
CA LEU A 255 11.54 -3.76 6.45
C LEU A 255 11.28 -2.31 6.06
N GLU A 256 11.58 -1.33 6.91
CA GLU A 256 11.46 0.08 6.55
C GLU A 256 12.41 0.47 5.40
N GLU A 257 13.68 0.05 5.46
CA GLU A 257 14.66 0.25 4.38
C GLU A 257 14.18 -0.41 3.09
N THR A 258 13.71 -1.66 3.19
CA THR A 258 13.14 -2.38 2.05
C THR A 258 11.90 -1.67 1.50
N GLY A 259 11.04 -1.14 2.38
CA GLY A 259 9.84 -0.42 2.02
C GLY A 259 10.14 0.88 1.28
N PHE A 260 11.20 1.58 1.67
CA PHE A 260 11.69 2.75 0.93
C PHE A 260 12.11 2.37 -0.50
N GLU A 261 12.86 1.27 -0.66
CA GLU A 261 13.26 0.80 -1.99
C GLU A 261 12.07 0.29 -2.82
N LEU A 262 11.03 -0.30 -2.22
CA LEU A 262 9.78 -0.64 -2.93
C LEU A 262 9.06 0.60 -3.46
N VAL A 263 8.90 1.64 -2.62
CA VAL A 263 8.26 2.90 -3.03
C VAL A 263 9.05 3.55 -4.15
N LYS A 264 10.39 3.60 -4.02
CA LYS A 264 11.29 4.14 -5.03
C LYS A 264 11.22 3.36 -6.34
N GLY A 265 11.37 2.04 -6.31
CA GLY A 265 11.31 1.18 -7.49
C GLY A 265 9.95 1.28 -8.21
N GLY A 266 8.85 1.26 -7.46
CA GLY A 266 7.51 1.44 -8.00
C GLY A 266 7.32 2.80 -8.68
N SER A 267 7.80 3.88 -8.06
CA SER A 267 7.72 5.24 -8.62
C SER A 267 8.59 5.46 -9.86
N GLN A 268 9.69 4.72 -9.98
CA GLN A 268 10.65 4.82 -11.09
C GLN A 268 10.35 3.80 -12.20
N LEU A 269 9.34 2.94 -12.01
CA LEU A 269 9.04 1.81 -12.89
C LEU A 269 10.26 0.92 -13.11
N ASP A 270 11.03 0.68 -12.04
CA ASP A 270 12.25 -0.13 -12.05
C ASP A 270 11.92 -1.63 -12.05
N TYR A 271 11.41 -2.12 -13.18
CA TYR A 271 10.99 -3.51 -13.33
C TYR A 271 12.14 -4.52 -13.23
N GLU A 272 13.40 -4.07 -13.38
CA GLU A 272 14.60 -4.91 -13.21
C GLU A 272 14.95 -5.06 -11.72
N GLY A 273 14.86 -3.97 -10.94
CA GLY A 273 15.17 -3.97 -9.50
C GLY A 273 14.06 -4.52 -8.61
N LEU A 274 12.79 -4.26 -8.96
CA LEU A 274 11.61 -4.63 -8.15
C LEU A 274 11.51 -6.10 -7.75
N PRO A 275 11.82 -7.10 -8.61
CA PRO A 275 11.77 -8.51 -8.22
C PRO A 275 12.68 -8.81 -7.01
N THR A 276 13.91 -8.28 -7.02
CA THR A 276 14.87 -8.48 -5.93
C THR A 276 14.37 -7.82 -4.63
N THR A 277 13.84 -6.60 -4.72
CA THR A 277 13.32 -5.89 -3.55
C THR A 277 12.06 -6.56 -2.97
N LEU A 278 11.19 -7.13 -3.81
CA LEU A 278 10.03 -7.89 -3.37
C LEU A 278 10.43 -9.18 -2.65
N ASP A 279 11.45 -9.88 -3.14
CA ASP A 279 11.99 -11.06 -2.45
C ASP A 279 12.57 -10.70 -1.07
N GLN A 280 13.32 -9.60 -0.98
CA GLN A 280 13.81 -9.07 0.29
C GLN A 280 12.67 -8.70 1.26
N ALA A 281 11.59 -8.10 0.73
CA ALA A 281 10.42 -7.77 1.54
C ALA A 281 9.75 -9.03 2.06
N ARG A 282 9.59 -10.06 1.23
CA ARG A 282 9.05 -11.36 1.64
C ARG A 282 9.91 -12.01 2.73
N GLU A 283 11.24 -11.95 2.60
CA GLU A 283 12.14 -12.45 3.65
C GLU A 283 11.98 -11.67 4.96
N GLY A 284 11.94 -10.34 4.93
CA GLY A 284 11.69 -9.54 6.13
C GLY A 284 10.31 -9.79 6.76
N CYS A 285 9.33 -10.16 5.94
CA CYS A 285 7.99 -10.52 6.39
C CYS A 285 7.91 -11.86 7.14
N SER A 286 8.93 -12.73 7.09
CA SER A 286 8.86 -14.05 7.72
C SER A 286 8.75 -14.01 9.25
N ASP A 287 9.13 -12.90 9.87
CA ASP A 287 9.05 -12.68 11.32
C ASP A 287 7.65 -12.23 11.79
N PHE A 288 6.75 -11.98 10.84
CA PHE A 288 5.37 -11.59 11.06
C PHE A 288 4.52 -12.76 10.56
N ASP A 289 3.82 -13.48 11.45
CA ASP A 289 2.96 -14.63 11.09
C ASP A 289 1.91 -14.21 10.04
N VAL A 290 2.23 -14.34 8.75
CA VAL A 290 1.40 -13.98 7.59
C VAL A 290 0.89 -15.25 6.91
#